data_AF-A0AAJ1PQB6-F1
#
_entry.id   AF-A0AAJ1PQB6-F1
#
_cell.length_a   1.000
_cell.length_b   1.000
_cell.length_c   1.000
_cell.angle_alpha   90.00
_cell.angle_beta   90.00
_cell.angle_gamma   90.00
#
_symmetry.space_group_name_H-M   'P 1'
#
loop_
_entity.id
_entity.type
_entity.pdbx_description
1 polymer ?
#
loop_
_entity_poly.entity_id
_entity_poly.type
_entity_poly.pdbx_seq_one_letter_code
_entity_poly.pdbx_strand_id
1 'polypeptide(L)'
;MKSKEKLIPVITLIVGLILGSMLIFLTDYRLGNISPGEASKKVKDLYELTFGANVEIISVSEESNMYRVIARVTDYLGQTSVIEVYLSQDGRLVSDRVFKLDEFTSSLQKQSEFIDCLDEKGLKVYGLSTDNVTQIQVGYVLGGSRFLSKIYVDCDVNPKECEDAGIKVIPSIVYENKIYEGLKTLDWFENKTGCRFKKD
;
A
#
# COMPACT_ATOMS: atom_id res chain seq x y z
N MET A 1 -26.21 17.88 -62.03
CA MET A 1 -25.33 16.68 -61.95
C MET A 1 -23.82 16.96 -61.86
N LYS A 2 -23.30 18.19 -62.00
CA LYS A 2 -21.84 18.48 -61.94
C LYS A 2 -21.21 18.63 -60.53
N SER A 3 -22.01 18.56 -59.46
CA SER A 3 -21.51 18.80 -58.09
C SER A 3 -20.89 17.56 -57.43
N LYS A 4 -21.24 16.34 -57.89
CA LYS A 4 -20.77 15.09 -57.28
C LYS A 4 -19.32 14.72 -57.64
N GLU A 5 -18.83 15.11 -58.83
CA GLU A 5 -17.47 14.79 -59.29
C GLU A 5 -16.37 15.55 -58.53
N LYS A 6 -16.67 16.73 -57.98
CA LYS A 6 -15.70 17.49 -57.16
C LYS A 6 -15.66 17.05 -55.69
N LEU A 7 -16.61 16.25 -55.23
CA LEU A 7 -16.73 15.86 -53.83
C LEU A 7 -15.80 14.69 -53.45
N ILE A 8 -15.57 13.78 -54.39
CA ILE A 8 -14.76 12.56 -54.19
C ILE A 8 -13.31 12.86 -53.78
N PRO A 9 -12.54 13.75 -54.46
CA PRO A 9 -11.14 14.00 -54.09
C PRO A 9 -10.98 14.73 -52.73
N VAL A 10 -11.99 15.49 -52.31
CA VAL A 10 -11.97 16.19 -51.01
C VAL A 10 -12.18 15.19 -49.86
N ILE A 11 -13.08 14.23 -50.04
CA ILE A 11 -13.33 13.19 -49.02
C ILE A 11 -12.11 12.29 -48.84
N THR A 12 -11.44 11.86 -49.92
CA THR A 12 -10.22 11.05 -49.80
C THR A 12 -9.08 11.79 -49.12
N LEU A 13 -8.93 13.10 -49.35
CA LEU A 13 -7.92 13.92 -48.65
C LEU A 13 -8.22 14.00 -47.14
N ILE A 14 -9.47 14.25 -46.77
CA ILE A 14 -9.87 14.36 -45.35
C ILE A 14 -9.71 13.01 -44.63
N VAL A 15 -10.15 11.91 -45.26
CA VAL A 15 -9.97 10.56 -44.69
C VAL A 15 -8.48 10.21 -44.57
N GLY A 16 -7.65 10.58 -45.55
CA GLY A 16 -6.21 10.40 -45.48
C GLY A 16 -5.55 11.18 -44.33
N LEU A 17 -5.99 12.42 -44.09
CA LEU A 17 -5.52 13.24 -42.97
C LEU A 17 -5.95 12.68 -41.60
N ILE A 18 -7.18 12.19 -41.49
CA ILE A 18 -7.69 11.57 -40.25
C ILE A 18 -6.96 10.25 -39.96
N LEU A 19 -6.75 9.40 -40.98
CA LEU A 19 -6.02 8.15 -40.80
C LEU A 19 -4.53 8.41 -40.52
N GLY A 20 -3.93 9.41 -41.17
CA GLY A 20 -2.54 9.82 -40.92
C GLY A 20 -2.33 10.37 -39.51
N SER A 21 -3.22 11.24 -39.02
CA SER A 21 -3.13 11.78 -37.66
C SER A 21 -3.39 10.72 -36.60
N MET A 22 -4.31 9.77 -36.85
CA MET A 22 -4.55 8.62 -35.97
C MET A 22 -3.33 7.70 -35.90
N LEU A 23 -2.64 7.46 -37.01
CA LEU A 23 -1.40 6.68 -37.03
C LEU A 23 -0.27 7.36 -36.24
N ILE A 24 -0.11 8.68 -36.36
CA ILE A 24 0.90 9.45 -35.59
C ILE A 24 0.58 9.40 -34.10
N PHE A 25 -0.69 9.58 -33.72
CA PHE A 25 -1.12 9.46 -32.33
C PHE A 25 -0.87 8.06 -31.76
N LEU A 26 -1.10 7.01 -32.56
CA LEU A 26 -0.80 5.63 -32.14
C LEU A 26 0.70 5.34 -32.04
N THR A 27 1.56 6.05 -32.79
CA THR A 27 3.01 5.90 -32.68
C THR A 27 3.63 6.70 -31.53
N ASP A 28 3.14 7.91 -31.24
CA ASP A 28 3.62 8.70 -30.08
C ASP A 28 3.19 8.11 -28.74
N TYR A 29 2.10 7.34 -28.71
CA TYR A 29 1.71 6.54 -27.55
C TYR A 29 2.45 5.20 -27.42
N ARG A 30 3.42 4.90 -28.30
CA ARG A 30 4.41 3.86 -27.97
C ARG A 30 5.29 4.40 -26.84
N LEU A 31 4.79 4.21 -25.62
CA LEU A 31 5.54 4.28 -24.38
C LEU A 31 6.87 3.56 -24.61
N GLY A 32 7.92 4.35 -24.85
CA GLY A 32 9.24 3.80 -25.07
C GLY A 32 9.68 3.17 -23.76
N ASN A 33 9.79 1.83 -23.75
CA ASN A 33 10.40 1.16 -22.63
C ASN A 33 11.86 1.61 -22.54
N ILE A 34 12.23 2.23 -21.41
CA ILE A 34 13.60 2.64 -21.14
C ILE A 34 14.47 1.40 -20.95
N SER A 35 15.76 1.50 -21.25
CA SER A 35 16.66 0.37 -20.99
C SER A 35 16.91 0.17 -19.48
N PRO A 36 17.32 -1.03 -19.02
CA PRO A 36 17.74 -1.24 -17.63
C PRO A 36 18.85 -0.28 -17.15
N GLY A 37 19.77 0.10 -18.05
CA GLY A 37 20.81 1.08 -17.75
C GLY A 37 20.26 2.50 -17.56
N GLU A 38 19.24 2.88 -18.33
CA GLU A 38 18.54 4.14 -18.14
C GLU A 38 17.71 4.14 -16.85
N ALA A 39 17.06 3.02 -16.52
CA ALA A 39 16.34 2.85 -15.25
C ALA A 39 17.30 2.99 -14.05
N SER A 40 18.44 2.30 -14.10
CA SER A 40 19.53 2.43 -13.12
C SER A 40 19.95 3.89 -12.93
N LYS A 41 20.16 4.61 -14.03
CA LYS A 41 20.57 6.02 -13.99
C LYS A 41 19.50 6.90 -13.37
N LYS A 42 18.24 6.75 -13.79
CA LYS A 42 17.11 7.55 -13.25
C LYS A 42 16.92 7.33 -11.75
N VAL A 43 16.98 6.09 -11.27
CA VAL A 43 16.88 5.79 -9.83
C VAL A 43 18.06 6.37 -9.07
N LYS A 44 19.29 6.24 -9.59
CA LYS A 44 20.48 6.84 -9.00
C LYS A 44 20.32 8.36 -8.88
N ASP A 45 20.05 9.05 -9.99
CA ASP A 45 19.92 10.51 -10.05
C ASP A 45 18.83 10.99 -9.08
N LEU A 46 17.67 10.31 -9.03
CA LEU A 46 16.58 10.64 -8.13
C LEU A 46 16.99 10.56 -6.65
N TYR A 47 17.64 9.48 -6.23
CA TYR A 47 17.99 9.27 -4.81
C TYR A 47 19.20 10.12 -4.39
N GLU A 48 20.19 10.35 -5.26
CA GLU A 48 21.28 11.29 -4.99
C GLU A 48 20.72 12.71 -4.78
N LEU A 49 19.76 13.14 -5.60
CA LEU A 49 19.10 14.44 -5.46
C LEU A 49 18.23 14.54 -4.20
N THR A 50 17.47 13.47 -3.88
CA THR A 50 16.51 13.48 -2.77
C THR A 50 17.21 13.48 -1.41
N PHE A 51 18.29 12.72 -1.27
CA PHE A 51 18.92 12.48 0.02
C PHE A 51 20.30 13.14 0.18
N GLY A 52 20.86 13.74 -0.88
CA GLY A 52 22.23 14.24 -0.86
C GLY A 52 23.25 13.13 -0.55
N ALA A 53 22.90 11.90 -0.91
CA ALA A 53 23.62 10.67 -0.56
C ALA A 53 24.38 10.12 -1.77
N ASN A 54 25.37 9.25 -1.54
CA ASN A 54 25.99 8.48 -2.60
C ASN A 54 25.18 7.22 -2.88
N VAL A 55 24.80 6.99 -4.14
CA VAL A 55 23.97 5.85 -4.53
C VAL A 55 24.74 4.92 -5.46
N GLU A 56 24.87 3.66 -5.03
CA GLU A 56 25.47 2.58 -5.79
C GLU A 56 24.39 1.57 -6.19
N ILE A 57 24.17 1.37 -7.49
CA ILE A 57 23.19 0.42 -7.98
C ILE A 57 23.79 -0.98 -7.93
N ILE A 58 23.17 -1.87 -7.14
CA ILE A 58 23.60 -3.27 -6.95
C ILE A 58 23.04 -4.14 -8.07
N SER A 59 21.75 -4.02 -8.36
CA SER A 59 21.10 -4.81 -9.40
C SER A 59 19.89 -4.10 -10.01
N VAL A 60 19.60 -4.46 -11.26
CA VAL A 60 18.36 -4.10 -11.96
C VAL A 60 17.79 -5.38 -12.57
N SER A 61 16.59 -5.77 -12.15
CA SER A 61 15.81 -6.86 -12.75
C SER A 61 14.49 -6.34 -13.30
N GLU A 62 13.91 -7.05 -14.26
CA GLU A 62 12.58 -6.76 -14.78
C GLU A 62 11.56 -7.68 -14.13
N GLU A 63 10.55 -7.12 -13.47
CA GLU A 63 9.51 -7.84 -12.75
C GLU A 63 8.16 -7.16 -12.98
N SER A 64 7.19 -7.89 -13.54
CA SER A 64 5.80 -7.42 -13.69
C SER A 64 5.64 -6.06 -14.40
N ASN A 65 6.36 -5.85 -15.52
CA ASN A 65 6.42 -4.60 -16.29
C ASN A 65 7.02 -3.39 -15.54
N MET A 66 7.82 -3.66 -14.51
CA MET A 66 8.62 -2.67 -13.81
C MET A 66 10.08 -3.11 -13.75
N TYR A 67 10.98 -2.15 -13.62
CA TYR A 67 12.34 -2.38 -13.20
C TYR A 67 12.40 -2.39 -11.67
N ARG A 68 12.81 -3.51 -11.10
CA ARG A 68 13.20 -3.62 -9.70
C ARG A 68 14.68 -3.28 -9.59
N VAL A 69 14.98 -2.18 -8.90
CA VAL A 69 16.31 -1.64 -8.72
C VAL A 69 16.70 -1.76 -7.26
N ILE A 70 17.75 -2.54 -6.98
CA ILE A 70 18.35 -2.63 -5.65
C ILE A 70 19.54 -1.68 -5.60
N ALA A 71 19.53 -0.75 -4.65
CA ALA A 71 20.57 0.27 -4.50
C ALA A 71 21.09 0.32 -3.07
N ARG A 72 22.39 0.58 -2.92
CA ARG A 72 23.02 0.95 -1.67
C ARG A 72 23.09 2.47 -1.60
N VAL A 73 22.55 3.05 -0.53
CA VAL A 73 22.58 4.48 -0.27
C VAL A 73 23.48 4.74 0.92
N THR A 74 24.48 5.60 0.74
CA THR A 74 25.37 6.04 1.81
C THR A 74 25.07 7.50 2.11
N ASP A 75 24.52 7.77 3.29
CA ASP A 75 24.19 9.14 3.70
C ASP A 75 25.44 9.98 4.01
N TYR A 76 25.24 11.26 4.32
CA TYR A 76 26.32 12.19 4.64
C TYR A 76 27.04 11.86 5.96
N LEU A 77 26.45 11.02 6.83
CA LEU A 77 27.06 10.52 8.06
C LEU A 77 27.87 9.23 7.80
N GLY A 78 27.90 8.74 6.57
CA GLY A 78 28.57 7.48 6.20
C GLY A 78 27.76 6.23 6.55
N GLN A 79 26.48 6.36 6.92
CA GLN A 79 25.62 5.22 7.18
C GLN A 79 25.10 4.66 5.86
N THR A 80 25.22 3.34 5.72
CA THR A 80 24.80 2.63 4.51
C THR A 80 23.49 1.91 4.73
N SER A 81 22.55 2.09 3.80
CA SER A 81 21.29 1.35 3.74
C SER A 81 21.10 0.71 2.37
N VAL A 82 20.43 -0.44 2.30
CA VAL A 82 20.02 -1.05 1.04
C VAL A 82 18.54 -0.78 0.86
N ILE A 83 18.19 -0.22 -0.30
CA ILE A 83 16.82 0.09 -0.67
C ILE A 83 16.43 -0.70 -1.92
N GLU A 84 15.13 -0.95 -2.03
CA GLU A 84 14.50 -1.58 -3.16
C GLU A 84 13.50 -0.60 -3.77
N VAL A 85 13.66 -0.31 -5.05
CA VAL A 85 12.90 0.71 -5.77
C VAL A 85 12.31 0.08 -7.03
N TYR A 86 11.05 0.36 -7.30
CA TYR A 86 10.36 -0.07 -8.50
C TYR A 86 10.13 1.12 -9.41
N LEU A 87 10.54 1.00 -10.67
CA LEU A 87 10.39 2.02 -11.69
C LEU A 87 9.57 1.44 -12.84
N SER A 88 8.54 2.13 -13.32
CA SER A 88 7.80 1.68 -14.51
C SER A 88 8.73 1.57 -15.73
N GLN A 89 8.40 0.67 -16.67
CA GLN A 89 9.18 0.51 -17.90
C GLN A 89 9.33 1.79 -18.73
N ASP A 90 8.42 2.76 -18.62
CA ASP A 90 8.53 4.07 -19.28
C ASP A 90 9.33 5.11 -18.46
N GLY A 91 9.75 4.74 -17.24
CA GLY A 91 10.52 5.58 -16.33
C GLY A 91 9.76 6.77 -15.73
N ARG A 92 8.42 6.74 -15.74
CA ARG A 92 7.58 7.86 -15.26
C ARG A 92 7.06 7.68 -13.84
N LEU A 93 6.92 6.45 -13.38
CA LEU A 93 6.42 6.11 -12.06
C LEU A 93 7.52 5.45 -11.24
N VAL A 94 7.64 5.85 -9.98
CA VAL A 94 8.56 5.27 -9.02
C VAL A 94 7.80 4.91 -7.75
N SER A 95 8.11 3.76 -7.16
CA SER A 95 7.58 3.35 -5.87
C SER A 95 8.68 2.67 -5.04
N ASP A 96 8.71 2.98 -3.75
CA ASP A 96 9.50 2.27 -2.74
C ASP A 96 8.74 1.07 -2.13
N ARG A 97 7.48 0.90 -2.52
CA ARG A 97 6.57 -0.10 -1.98
C ARG A 97 5.81 -0.78 -3.10
N VAL A 98 6.13 -2.04 -3.32
CA VAL A 98 5.34 -2.93 -4.17
C VAL A 98 4.93 -4.12 -3.33
N PHE A 99 3.63 -4.39 -3.33
CA PHE A 99 3.06 -5.55 -2.68
C PHE A 99 2.63 -6.52 -3.77
N LYS A 100 3.00 -7.80 -3.64
CA LYS A 100 2.39 -8.83 -4.46
C LYS A 100 0.92 -8.90 -4.08
N LEU A 101 0.04 -8.67 -5.06
CA LEU A 101 -1.40 -8.56 -4.80
C LEU A 101 -1.95 -9.80 -4.10
N ASP A 102 -1.50 -11.00 -4.48
CA ASP A 102 -1.98 -12.26 -3.89
C ASP A 102 -1.53 -12.40 -2.43
N GLU A 103 -0.27 -12.09 -2.12
CA GLU A 103 0.26 -12.12 -0.75
C GLU A 103 -0.43 -11.06 0.13
N PHE A 104 -0.63 -9.86 -0.42
CA PHE A 104 -1.33 -8.77 0.29
C PHE A 104 -2.80 -9.11 0.54
N THR A 105 -3.51 -9.61 -0.47
CA THR A 105 -4.91 -10.05 -0.36
C THR A 105 -5.04 -11.17 0.66
N SER A 106 -4.16 -12.17 0.60
CA SER A 106 -4.12 -13.28 1.56
C SER A 106 -3.90 -12.77 2.99
N SER A 107 -2.95 -11.86 3.20
CA SER A 107 -2.70 -11.23 4.50
C SER A 107 -3.92 -10.48 5.04
N LEU A 108 -4.57 -9.66 4.19
CA LEU A 108 -5.80 -8.96 4.55
C LEU A 108 -6.95 -9.91 4.90
N GLN A 109 -7.10 -11.00 4.14
CA GLN A 109 -8.14 -12.00 4.39
C GLN A 109 -7.91 -12.69 5.74
N LYS A 110 -6.69 -13.15 6.03
CA LYS A 110 -6.34 -13.77 7.30
C LYS A 110 -6.59 -12.83 8.48
N GLN A 111 -6.29 -11.55 8.30
CA GLN A 111 -6.56 -10.53 9.30
C GLN A 111 -8.06 -10.33 9.51
N SER A 112 -8.85 -10.20 8.44
CA SER A 112 -10.31 -10.11 8.54
C SER A 112 -10.89 -11.32 9.27
N GLU A 113 -10.51 -12.54 8.87
CA GLU A 113 -10.95 -13.79 9.51
C GLU A 113 -10.62 -13.83 11.01
N PHE A 114 -9.44 -13.34 11.39
CA PHE A 114 -9.05 -13.26 12.80
C PHE A 114 -9.92 -12.26 13.56
N ILE A 115 -10.13 -11.05 13.05
CA ILE A 115 -10.98 -10.03 13.70
C ILE A 115 -12.45 -10.47 13.76
N ASP A 116 -12.95 -11.11 12.71
CA ASP A 116 -14.30 -11.68 12.66
C ASP A 116 -14.48 -12.73 13.76
N CYS A 117 -13.50 -13.61 13.94
CA CYS A 117 -13.52 -14.57 15.04
C CYS A 117 -13.52 -13.87 16.42
N LEU A 118 -12.73 -12.81 16.61
CA LEU A 118 -12.73 -12.06 17.88
C LEU A 118 -14.09 -11.40 18.15
N ASP A 119 -14.73 -10.84 17.13
CA ASP A 119 -16.06 -10.22 17.23
C ASP A 119 -17.15 -11.26 17.54
N GLU A 120 -17.13 -12.42 16.88
CA GLU A 120 -18.03 -13.55 17.16
C GLU A 120 -17.89 -14.06 18.59
N LYS A 121 -16.69 -13.96 19.16
CA LYS A 121 -16.40 -14.27 20.58
C LYS A 121 -16.84 -13.16 21.53
N GLY A 122 -17.34 -12.03 21.02
CA GLY A 122 -17.79 -10.89 21.82
C GLY A 122 -16.63 -10.11 22.46
N LEU A 123 -15.42 -10.19 21.89
CA LEU A 123 -14.29 -9.43 22.37
C LEU A 123 -14.41 -7.97 21.93
N LYS A 124 -14.19 -7.04 22.86
CA LYS A 124 -14.12 -5.60 22.57
C LYS A 124 -12.80 -5.02 23.06
N VAL A 125 -12.26 -4.07 22.32
CA VAL A 125 -11.05 -3.31 22.62
C VAL A 125 -11.45 -1.86 22.82
N TYR A 126 -11.22 -1.33 24.01
CA TYR A 126 -11.52 0.04 24.38
C TYR A 126 -10.21 0.84 24.42
N GLY A 127 -10.21 2.04 23.85
CA GLY A 127 -9.04 2.91 23.89
C GLY A 127 -9.33 4.30 23.32
N LEU A 128 -8.29 5.11 23.17
CA LEU A 128 -8.37 6.43 22.53
C LEU A 128 -7.59 6.39 21.22
N SER A 129 -8.16 6.92 20.14
CA SER A 129 -7.45 7.00 18.86
C SER A 129 -6.20 7.89 18.90
N THR A 130 -6.12 8.78 19.90
CA THR A 130 -4.98 9.67 20.16
C THR A 130 -3.91 9.08 21.07
N ASP A 131 -4.18 7.97 21.76
CA ASP A 131 -3.24 7.34 22.68
C ASP A 131 -2.25 6.40 21.95
N ASN A 132 -0.96 6.58 22.23
CA ASN A 132 0.11 5.82 21.59
C ASN A 132 0.00 4.31 21.87
N VAL A 133 -0.36 3.91 23.09
CA VAL A 133 -0.43 2.48 23.46
C VAL A 133 -1.62 1.81 22.77
N THR A 134 -2.74 2.52 22.68
CA THR A 134 -3.93 2.09 21.92
C THR A 134 -3.60 1.96 20.44
N GLN A 135 -2.90 2.93 19.85
CA GLN A 135 -2.45 2.84 18.46
C GLN A 135 -1.53 1.64 18.24
N ILE A 136 -0.71 1.25 19.22
CA ILE A 136 0.10 0.04 19.13
C ILE A 136 -0.77 -1.22 19.14
N GLN A 137 -1.76 -1.28 20.05
CA GLN A 137 -2.69 -2.41 20.14
C GLN A 137 -3.47 -2.61 18.84
N VAL A 138 -4.05 -1.53 18.32
CA VAL A 138 -4.92 -1.52 17.12
C VAL A 138 -4.09 -1.65 15.85
N GLY A 139 -2.99 -0.89 15.75
CA GLY A 139 -2.16 -0.77 14.55
C GLY A 139 -1.23 -1.95 14.32
N TYR A 140 -0.44 -2.31 15.33
CA TYR A 140 0.62 -3.31 15.17
C TYR A 140 0.19 -4.71 15.59
N VAL A 141 -0.51 -4.85 16.72
CA VAL A 141 -0.90 -6.19 17.22
C VAL A 141 -2.07 -6.75 16.44
N LEU A 142 -3.09 -5.93 16.19
CA LEU A 142 -4.30 -6.35 15.47
C LEU A 142 -4.27 -6.01 13.97
N GLY A 143 -3.15 -5.45 13.50
CA GLY A 143 -2.83 -5.23 12.08
C GLY A 143 -3.50 -4.01 11.43
N GLY A 144 -4.06 -3.08 12.19
CA GLY A 144 -4.59 -1.82 11.67
C GLY A 144 -6.09 -1.64 11.83
N SER A 145 -6.53 -0.38 11.74
CA SER A 145 -7.90 0.04 12.01
C SER A 145 -8.95 -0.43 11.00
N ARG A 146 -8.55 -0.92 9.82
CA ARG A 146 -9.47 -1.22 8.71
C ARG A 146 -10.55 -2.25 9.05
N PHE A 147 -10.23 -3.24 9.86
CA PHE A 147 -11.16 -4.31 10.24
C PHE A 147 -11.71 -4.15 11.65
N LEU A 148 -11.16 -3.21 12.43
CA LEU A 148 -11.40 -3.12 13.86
C LEU A 148 -12.69 -2.41 14.23
N SER A 149 -13.42 -1.82 13.28
CA SER A 149 -14.72 -1.18 13.56
C SER A 149 -15.73 -2.11 14.23
N LYS A 150 -15.57 -3.44 14.09
CA LYS A 150 -16.40 -4.44 14.75
C LYS A 150 -16.08 -4.59 16.24
N ILE A 151 -14.81 -4.51 16.62
CA ILE A 151 -14.35 -4.83 17.98
C ILE A 151 -13.78 -3.65 18.76
N TYR A 152 -13.45 -2.53 18.10
CA TYR A 152 -12.84 -1.37 18.72
C TYR A 152 -13.88 -0.30 19.07
N VAL A 153 -13.81 0.17 20.31
CA VAL A 153 -14.61 1.28 20.84
C VAL A 153 -13.68 2.42 21.18
N ASP A 154 -13.84 3.54 20.46
CA ASP A 154 -13.12 4.78 20.77
C ASP A 154 -13.81 5.52 21.91
N CYS A 155 -13.12 5.66 23.05
CA CYS A 155 -13.64 6.31 24.24
C CYS A 155 -13.67 7.84 24.16
N ASP A 156 -12.97 8.47 23.21
CA ASP A 156 -13.15 9.91 22.93
C ASP A 156 -14.49 10.15 22.22
N VAL A 157 -14.90 9.21 21.37
CA VAL A 157 -16.14 9.31 20.59
C VAL A 157 -17.33 8.77 21.38
N ASN A 158 -17.14 7.70 22.16
CA ASN A 158 -18.19 7.00 22.90
C ASN A 158 -17.86 6.90 24.41
N PRO A 159 -17.66 8.03 25.12
CA PRO A 159 -17.20 8.02 26.51
C PRO A 159 -18.16 7.28 27.45
N LYS A 160 -19.47 7.39 27.21
CA LYS A 160 -20.50 6.71 28.00
C LYS A 160 -20.39 5.19 27.89
N GLU A 161 -20.13 4.66 26.69
CA GLU A 161 -19.98 3.21 26.50
C GLU A 161 -18.77 2.66 27.28
N CYS A 162 -17.67 3.42 27.32
CA CYS A 162 -16.49 3.05 28.10
C CYS A 162 -16.73 3.14 29.62
N GLU A 163 -17.46 4.17 30.08
CA GLU A 163 -17.85 4.30 31.48
C GLU A 163 -18.77 3.15 31.91
N ASP A 164 -19.80 2.86 31.12
CA ASP A 164 -20.76 1.77 31.37
C ASP A 164 -20.05 0.39 31.35
N ALA A 165 -19.03 0.22 30.52
CA ALA A 165 -18.16 -0.97 30.49
C ALA A 165 -17.13 -1.02 31.64
N GLY A 166 -17.05 0.01 32.48
CA GLY A 166 -16.16 0.06 33.64
C GLY A 166 -14.68 0.27 33.30
N ILE A 167 -14.37 0.86 32.13
CA ILE A 167 -13.01 1.05 31.65
C ILE A 167 -12.32 2.17 32.44
N LYS A 168 -11.19 1.85 33.08
CA LYS A 168 -10.38 2.80 33.86
C LYS A 168 -8.99 3.04 33.27
N VAL A 169 -8.51 2.09 32.49
CA VAL A 169 -7.19 2.09 31.85
C VAL A 169 -7.38 1.83 30.37
N ILE A 170 -6.60 2.50 29.53
CA ILE A 170 -6.58 2.29 28.08
C ILE A 170 -5.18 1.85 27.62
N PRO A 171 -5.09 1.04 26.55
CA PRO A 171 -6.19 0.25 26.02
C PRO A 171 -6.65 -0.79 27.06
N SER A 172 -7.90 -1.23 26.98
CA SER A 172 -8.44 -2.35 27.76
C SER A 172 -9.21 -3.30 26.85
N ILE A 173 -9.10 -4.59 27.12
CA ILE A 173 -9.83 -5.62 26.38
C ILE A 173 -10.94 -6.16 27.28
N VAL A 174 -12.18 -6.14 26.80
CA VAL A 174 -13.31 -6.78 27.47
C VAL A 174 -13.61 -8.09 26.76
N TYR A 175 -13.59 -9.18 27.52
CA TYR A 175 -13.91 -10.51 27.02
C TYR A 175 -14.46 -11.37 28.17
N GLU A 176 -15.56 -12.09 27.93
CA GLU A 176 -16.26 -12.89 28.96
C GLU A 176 -16.58 -12.11 30.25
N ASN A 177 -17.08 -10.87 30.10
CA ASN A 177 -17.39 -9.93 31.20
C ASN A 177 -16.20 -9.61 32.11
N LYS A 178 -14.96 -9.81 31.63
CA LYS A 178 -13.73 -9.45 32.35
C LYS A 178 -12.98 -8.38 31.58
N ILE A 179 -12.46 -7.41 32.33
CA ILE A 179 -11.61 -6.34 31.80
C ILE A 179 -10.15 -6.75 31.95
N TYR A 180 -9.42 -6.68 30.85
CA TYR A 180 -7.99 -6.95 30.76
C TYR A 180 -7.27 -5.67 30.38
N GLU A 181 -6.71 -5.01 31.38
CA GLU A 181 -6.07 -3.71 31.22
C GLU A 181 -4.71 -3.80 30.50
N GLY A 182 -4.41 -2.77 29.72
CA GLY A 182 -3.14 -2.57 29.05
C GLY A 182 -2.96 -3.39 27.78
N LEU A 183 -1.80 -3.17 27.15
CA LEU A 183 -1.43 -3.83 25.89
C LEU A 183 -1.41 -5.37 26.05
N LYS A 184 -1.92 -6.06 25.03
CA LYS A 184 -1.90 -7.51 24.88
C LYS A 184 -1.22 -7.89 23.59
N THR A 185 -0.49 -8.99 23.62
CA THR A 185 0.17 -9.59 22.46
C THR A 185 -0.82 -10.40 21.64
N LEU A 186 -0.46 -10.72 20.40
CA LEU A 186 -1.27 -11.58 19.54
C LEU A 186 -1.53 -12.95 20.19
N ASP A 187 -0.49 -13.57 20.76
CA ASP A 187 -0.60 -14.87 21.44
C ASP A 187 -1.58 -14.82 22.63
N TRP A 188 -1.73 -13.66 23.29
CA TRP A 188 -2.74 -13.51 24.35
C TRP A 188 -4.16 -13.64 23.78
N PHE A 189 -4.46 -12.96 22.66
CA PHE A 189 -5.76 -13.08 22.00
C PHE A 189 -6.02 -14.53 21.58
N GLU A 190 -5.03 -15.19 20.98
CA GLU A 190 -5.20 -16.56 20.52
C GLU A 190 -5.45 -17.54 21.67
N ASN A 191 -4.65 -17.45 22.74
CA ASN A 191 -4.80 -18.33 23.89
C ASN A 191 -6.09 -18.06 24.65
N LYS A 192 -6.57 -16.80 24.65
CA LYS A 192 -7.75 -16.41 25.42
C LYS A 192 -9.06 -16.71 24.71
N THR A 193 -9.12 -16.51 23.39
CA THR A 193 -10.33 -16.64 22.58
C THR A 193 -10.40 -17.95 21.78
N GLY A 194 -9.26 -18.59 21.57
CA GLY A 194 -9.10 -19.71 20.64
C GLY A 194 -9.02 -19.29 19.16
N CYS A 195 -9.19 -18.01 18.83
CA CYS A 195 -9.04 -17.50 17.47
C CYS A 195 -7.56 -17.58 17.05
N ARG A 196 -7.26 -18.14 15.89
CA ARG A 196 -5.88 -18.30 15.41
C ARG A 196 -5.58 -17.32 14.30
N PHE A 197 -4.48 -16.60 14.43
CA PHE A 197 -3.93 -15.84 13.33
C PHE A 197 -3.11 -16.77 12.46
N LYS A 198 -3.54 -16.97 11.21
CA LYS A 198 -2.87 -17.87 10.26
C LYS A 198 -1.52 -17.29 9.84
N LYS A 199 -0.45 -17.62 10.57
CA LYS A 199 0.93 -17.32 10.18
C LYS A 199 1.26 -18.06 8.89
N ASP A 200 1.92 -17.38 7.95
CA ASP A 200 2.51 -18.00 6.75
C ASP A 200 3.67 -18.94 7.12
#